data_AF-A0A7W8HF74-F1
#
_entry.id   AF-A0A7W8HF74-F1
#
_cell.length_a   1.000
_cell.length_b   1.000
_cell.length_c   1.000
_cell.angle_alpha   90.00
_cell.angle_beta   90.00
_cell.angle_gamma   90.00
#
_symmetry.space_group_name_H-M   'P 1'
#
loop_
_entity.id
_entity.type
_entity.pdbx_description
1 polymer ?
#
loop_
_entity_poly.entity_id
_entity_poly.type
_entity_poly.pdbx_seq_one_letter_code
_entity_poly.pdbx_strand_id
1 'polypeptide(L)' 'MRDLARALQHRFRGACPAGSRCTFEDRIMSPGLQRRLGFAPRADMRLTRDDGP' A
#
# COMPACT_ATOMS: atom_id res chain seq x y z
N MET A 1 14.15 14.04 -5.86
CA MET A 1 13.32 12.82 -5.96
C MET A 1 12.30 12.63 -4.82
N ARG A 2 12.49 13.21 -3.61
CA ARG A 2 11.51 13.08 -2.51
C ARG A 2 10.14 13.71 -2.79
N ASP A 3 10.07 14.71 -3.65
CA ASP A 3 8.84 15.47 -3.89
C ASP A 3 7.84 14.73 -4.78
N LEU A 4 8.31 13.91 -5.73
CA LEU A 4 7.43 13.17 -6.64
C LEU A 4 6.67 12.05 -5.92
N ALA A 5 7.36 11.22 -5.14
CA ALA A 5 6.74 10.12 -4.41
C ALA A 5 5.66 10.63 -3.45
N ARG A 6 5.95 11.72 -2.72
CA ARG A 6 4.99 12.37 -1.83
C ARG A 6 3.79 12.96 -2.58
N ALA A 7 4.03 13.61 -3.72
CA ALA A 7 2.96 14.15 -4.56
C ALA A 7 2.04 13.05 -5.11
N LEU A 8 2.61 11.91 -5.52
CA LEU A 8 1.86 10.74 -5.98
C LEU A 8 1.03 10.13 -4.87
N GLN A 9 1.60 9.94 -3.67
CA GLN A 9 0.86 9.46 -2.49
C GLN A 9 -0.30 10.39 -2.13
N HIS A 10 -0.06 11.71 -2.13
CA HIS A 10 -1.12 12.68 -1.85
C HIS A 10 -2.26 12.59 -2.88
N ARG A 11 -1.91 12.54 -4.17
CA ARG A 11 -2.89 12.41 -5.26
C ARG A 11 -3.65 11.09 -5.19
N PHE A 12 -2.98 10.00 -4.86
CA PHE A 12 -3.59 8.68 -4.69
C PHE A 12 -4.66 8.67 -3.60
N ARG A 13 -4.37 9.26 -2.43
CA ARG A 13 -5.37 9.37 -1.35
C ARG A 13 -6.53 10.30 -1.71
N GLY A 14 -6.26 11.39 -2.42
CA GLY A 14 -7.32 12.29 -2.91
C GLY A 14 -8.26 11.62 -3.92
N ALA A 15 -7.76 10.64 -4.66
CA ALA A 15 -8.52 9.86 -5.63
C ALA A 15 -9.05 8.52 -5.07
N CYS A 16 -9.11 8.36 -3.74
CA CYS A 16 -9.53 7.10 -3.14
C CYS A 16 -11.00 6.79 -3.49
N PRO A 17 -11.29 5.67 -4.17
CA PRO A 17 -12.66 5.31 -4.55
C PRO A 17 -13.56 5.10 -3.33
N ALA A 18 -14.86 5.36 -3.48
CA ALA A 18 -15.84 5.00 -2.46
C ALA A 18 -15.89 3.48 -2.25
N GLY A 19 -16.06 3.04 -1.00
CA GLY A 19 -16.04 1.62 -0.63
C GLY A 19 -14.65 0.97 -0.71
N SER A 20 -13.59 1.79 -0.76
CA SER A 20 -12.21 1.32 -0.74
C SER A 20 -11.38 2.07 0.30
N ARG A 21 -10.31 1.40 0.74
CA ARG A 21 -9.31 1.92 1.65
C ARG A 21 -7.97 2.06 0.95
N CYS A 22 -7.45 3.28 0.97
CA CYS A 22 -6.15 3.63 0.43
C CYS A 22 -5.14 3.78 1.57
N THR A 23 -4.08 2.97 1.60
CA THR A 23 -3.01 3.02 2.61
C THR A 23 -1.66 3.31 1.96
N PHE A 24 -0.74 3.83 2.77
CA PHE A 24 0.64 4.10 2.37
C PHE A 24 1.59 3.20 3.16
N GLU A 25 2.71 2.83 2.54
CA GLU A 25 3.79 2.04 3.16
C GLU A 25 3.29 0.78 3.90
N ASP A 26 2.59 -0.09 3.19
CA ASP A 26 2.01 -1.29 3.76
C ASP A 26 2.88 -2.53 3.55
N ARG A 27 2.94 -3.40 4.56
CA ARG A 27 3.59 -4.71 4.47
C ARG A 27 2.60 -5.70 3.90
N ILE A 28 2.85 -6.11 2.66
CA ILE A 28 1.94 -6.98 1.90
C ILE A 28 2.04 -8.44 2.37
N MET A 29 3.09 -8.78 3.11
CA MET A 29 3.41 -10.16 3.49
C MET A 29 3.41 -10.34 5.00
N SER A 30 2.90 -11.48 5.47
CA SER A 30 2.96 -11.84 6.89
C SER A 30 4.41 -12.00 7.38
N PRO A 31 4.73 -11.68 8.64
CA PRO A 31 6.09 -11.81 9.16
C PRO A 31 6.67 -13.22 9.03
N GLY A 32 5.83 -14.25 9.17
CA GLY A 32 6.23 -15.65 9.01
C GLY A 32 6.69 -15.97 7.58
N LEU A 33 5.99 -15.45 6.57
CA LEU A 33 6.35 -15.67 5.18
C LEU A 33 7.58 -14.87 4.77
N GLN A 34 7.74 -13.64 5.28
CA GLN A 34 8.95 -12.83 5.07
C GLN A 34 10.21 -13.57 5.53
N ARG A 35 10.17 -14.18 6.73
CA ARG A 35 11.29 -14.99 7.25
C ARG A 35 11.62 -16.19 6.37
N ARG A 36 10.60 -16.88 5.85
CA ARG A 36 10.78 -18.06 4.99
C ARG A 36 11.38 -17.72 3.64
N LEU A 37 11.04 -16.55 3.08
CA LEU A 37 11.48 -16.13 1.76
C LEU A 37 12.74 -15.25 1.76
N GLY A 38 13.14 -14.72 2.92
CA GLY A 38 14.35 -13.90 3.05
C GLY A 38 14.23 -12.48 2.52
N PHE A 39 13.02 -12.02 2.17
CA PHE A 39 12.75 -10.64 1.78
C PHE A 39 11.42 -10.14 2.35
N ALA A 40 11.30 -8.81 2.46
CA ALA A 40 10.13 -8.14 3.01
C ALA A 40 9.54 -7.17 1.98
N PRO A 41 8.57 -7.61 1.15
CA PRO A 41 7.97 -6.74 0.16
C PRO A 41 7.13 -5.65 0.84
N ARG A 42 7.23 -4.44 0.29
CA ARG A 42 6.48 -3.26 0.73
C ARG A 42 5.75 -2.68 -0.46
N ALA A 43 4.51 -2.24 -0.23
CA ALA A 43 3.79 -1.39 -1.16
C ALA A 43 3.89 0.05 -0.67
N ASP A 44 4.33 0.96 -1.54
CA ASP A 44 4.31 2.40 -1.21
C ASP A 44 2.87 2.94 -1.16
N MET A 45 1.95 2.32 -1.91
CA MET A 45 0.52 2.62 -1.97
C MET A 45 -0.27 1.31 -2.14
N ARG A 46 -1.35 1.14 -1.38
CA ARG A 46 -2.25 -0.02 -1.48
C ARG A 46 -3.70 0.42 -1.52
N LEU A 47 -4.46 -0.17 -2.43
CA LEU A 47 -5.92 -0.06 -2.51
C LEU A 47 -6.53 -1.37 -2.03
N THR A 48 -7.46 -1.31 -1.09
CA THR A 48 -8.18 -2.48 -0.58
C THR A 48 -9.68 -2.21 -0.67
N ARG A 49 -10.45 -3.11 -1.27
CA ARG A 49 -11.91 -3.01 -1.31
C ARG A 49 -12.48 -3.42 0.05
N ASP A 50 -13.43 -2.67 0.59
CA ASP A 50 -13.98 -2.97 1.93
C ASP A 50 -14.97 -4.15 1.93
N ASP A 51 -15.51 -4.50 0.76
CA ASP A 51 -16.46 -5.61 0.51
C ASP A 51 -15.78 -6.98 0.26
N GLY A 52 -14.46 -7.07 0.46
CA GLY A 52 -13.69 -8.31 0.28
C GLY A 52 -13.33 -8.57 -1.19
N PRO A 53 -12.60 -9.67 -1.50
CA PRO A 53 -12.33 -10.10 -2.88
C PRO A 53 -13.62 -10.47 -3.63
#